data_AF-A0A443SFE1-F1
#
_entry.id   AF-A0A443SFE1-F1
#
_cell.length_a   1.000
_cell.length_b   1.000
_cell.length_c   1.000
_cell.angle_alpha   90.00
_cell.angle_beta   90.00
_cell.angle_gamma   90.00
#
_symmetry.space_group_name_H-M   'P 1'
#
loop_
_entity.id
_entity.type
_entity.pdbx_description
1 polymer ?
#
loop_
_entity_poly.entity_id
_entity_poly.type
_entity_poly.pdbx_seq_one_letter_code
_entity_poly.pdbx_strand_id
1 'polypeptide(L)'
;MNVDTPLFVFTLFDSGSLLFLSVYVIVTLSDLECDHLNAKQCCVKLNKWVIPEIIALLILPILLFVTGHWYLFALNLPMIFWLILKYQSTPKGNIGLYDPTEIHNYRRLKEHFRDTLIKLAYNLLMFCVYLYCLIISLLTNN
;
A
#
# COMPACT_ATOMS: atom_id res chain seq x y z
N MET A 1 -21.40 -22.64 5.58
CA MET A 1 -21.12 -21.65 4.53
C MET A 1 -19.67 -21.24 4.69
N ASN A 2 -18.78 -21.60 3.76
CA ASN A 2 -17.37 -21.29 3.90
C ASN A 2 -17.19 -19.76 3.91
N VAL A 3 -16.70 -19.24 5.04
CA VAL A 3 -16.41 -17.80 5.23
C VAL A 3 -15.22 -17.34 4.39
N ASP A 4 -14.50 -18.28 3.78
CA ASP A 4 -13.26 -18.03 3.05
C ASP A 4 -13.50 -17.33 1.71
N THR A 5 -14.55 -17.71 0.97
CA THR A 5 -14.87 -17.11 -0.32
C THR A 5 -15.16 -15.60 -0.23
N PRO A 6 -16.07 -15.11 0.65
CA PRO A 6 -16.28 -13.68 0.79
C PRO A 6 -15.05 -12.95 1.35
N LEU A 7 -14.23 -13.62 2.17
CA LEU A 7 -12.97 -13.06 2.66
C LEU A 7 -11.98 -12.83 1.50
N PHE A 8 -11.77 -13.81 0.62
CA PHE A 8 -10.86 -13.65 -0.52
C PHE A 8 -11.35 -12.61 -1.53
N VAL A 9 -12.67 -12.45 -1.69
CA VAL A 9 -13.24 -11.35 -2.48
C VAL A 9 -12.90 -10.00 -1.83
N PHE A 10 -13.04 -9.88 -0.51
CA PHE A 10 -12.67 -8.66 0.21
C PHE A 10 -11.17 -8.37 0.11
N THR A 11 -10.30 -9.38 0.24
CA THR A 11 -8.85 -9.17 0.13
C THR A 11 -8.42 -8.77 -1.28
N LEU A 12 -9.09 -9.27 -2.32
CA LEU A 12 -8.87 -8.83 -3.69
C LEU A 12 -9.31 -7.38 -3.92
N PHE A 13 -10.44 -6.98 -3.36
CA PHE A 13 -10.90 -5.61 -3.46
C PHE A 13 -9.93 -4.64 -2.75
N ASP A 14 -9.50 -4.98 -1.53
CA ASP A 14 -8.55 -4.16 -0.77
C ASP A 14 -7.19 -4.06 -1.49
N SER A 15 -6.62 -5.19 -1.92
CA SER A 15 -5.37 -5.19 -2.68
C SER A 15 -5.47 -4.43 -4.02
N GLY A 16 -6.61 -4.51 -4.71
CA GLY A 16 -6.89 -3.69 -5.89
C GLY A 16 -6.92 -2.19 -5.58
N SER A 17 -7.52 -1.80 -4.45
CA SER A 17 -7.55 -0.41 -3.99
C SER A 17 -6.15 0.11 -3.66
N LEU A 18 -5.31 -0.71 -3.01
CA LEU A 18 -3.92 -0.39 -2.70
C LEU A 18 -3.05 -0.28 -3.97
N LEU A 19 -3.31 -1.09 -5.00
CA LEU A 19 -2.66 -0.96 -6.30
C LEU A 19 -3.00 0.37 -6.96
N PHE A 20 -4.29 0.71 -7.03
CA PHE A 20 -4.74 1.97 -7.59
C PHE A 20 -4.11 3.16 -6.86
N LEU A 21 -4.05 3.09 -5.53
CA LEU A 21 -3.43 4.12 -4.70
C LEU A 21 -1.93 4.25 -4.97
N SER A 22 -1.20 3.14 -5.07
CA SER A 22 0.24 3.16 -5.42
C SER A 22 0.47 3.80 -6.79
N VAL A 23 -0.37 3.51 -7.79
CA VAL A 23 -0.29 4.16 -9.11
C VAL A 23 -0.59 5.65 -9.00
N TYR A 24 -1.61 6.05 -8.24
CA TYR A 24 -1.94 7.45 -8.01
C TYR A 24 -0.77 8.22 -7.38
N VAL A 25 -0.07 7.63 -6.39
CA VAL A 25 1.11 8.24 -5.77
C VAL A 25 2.25 8.36 -6.77
N ILE A 26 2.52 7.33 -7.59
CA ILE A 26 3.55 7.36 -8.64
C ILE A 26 3.27 8.47 -9.65
N VAL A 27 2.03 8.58 -10.15
CA VAL A 27 1.65 9.63 -11.10
C VAL A 27 1.82 11.01 -10.46
N THR A 28 1.37 11.20 -9.23
CA THR A 28 1.48 12.50 -8.54
C THR A 28 2.95 12.90 -8.28
N LEU A 29 3.82 11.92 -8.00
CA LEU A 29 5.27 12.15 -7.87
C LEU A 29 5.92 12.43 -9.24
N SER A 30 5.47 11.78 -10.31
CA SER A 30 5.94 12.04 -11.67
C SER A 30 5.53 13.44 -12.16
N ASP A 31 4.31 13.88 -11.87
CA ASP A 31 3.86 15.25 -12.17
C ASP A 31 4.71 16.29 -11.44
N LEU A 32 5.16 15.97 -10.22
CA LEU A 32 6.07 16.80 -9.47
C LEU A 32 7.49 16.79 -10.06
N GLU A 33 8.00 15.65 -10.53
CA GLU A 33 9.31 15.56 -11.20
C GLU A 33 9.35 16.37 -12.50
N CYS A 34 8.24 16.41 -13.24
CA CYS A 34 8.10 17.21 -14.45
C CYS A 34 7.80 18.70 -14.17
N ASP A 35 7.81 19.16 -12.92
CA ASP A 35 7.50 20.54 -12.49
C ASP A 35 6.08 21.02 -12.90
N HIS A 36 5.14 20.08 -13.05
CA HIS A 36 3.74 20.38 -13.39
C HIS A 36 2.90 20.73 -12.16
N LEU A 37 3.36 20.37 -10.95
CA LEU A 37 2.67 20.62 -9.67
C LEU A 37 3.58 21.29 -8.65
N ASN A 38 3.02 22.17 -7.83
CA ASN A 38 3.76 22.77 -6.71
C ASN A 38 3.91 21.76 -5.56
N ALA A 39 5.11 21.64 -4.99
CA ALA A 39 5.44 20.70 -3.91
C ALA A 39 4.46 20.77 -2.73
N LYS A 40 3.99 21.98 -2.35
CA LYS A 40 3.02 22.15 -1.26
C LYS A 40 1.66 21.50 -1.57
N GLN A 41 1.17 21.65 -2.80
CA GLN A 41 -0.10 21.05 -3.22
C GLN A 41 0.01 19.52 -3.31
N CYS A 42 1.16 19.02 -3.79
CA CYS A 42 1.46 17.59 -3.81
C CYS A 42 1.45 16.99 -2.40
N CYS A 43 2.16 17.59 -1.44
CA CYS A 43 2.25 17.08 -0.07
C CYS A 43 0.87 16.98 0.62
N VAL A 44 0.00 17.97 0.43
CA VAL A 44 -1.36 17.94 1.00
C VAL A 44 -2.20 16.80 0.40
N LYS A 45 -2.12 16.59 -0.91
CA LYS A 45 -2.82 15.49 -1.59
C LYS A 45 -2.29 14.14 -1.11
N LEU A 46 -0.96 13.95 -1.12
CA LEU A 46 -0.32 12.70 -0.73
C LEU A 46 -0.57 12.36 0.74
N ASN A 47 -0.41 13.32 1.66
CA ASN A 47 -0.61 13.10 3.10
C ASN A 47 -2.06 12.69 3.45
N LYS A 48 -3.05 13.17 2.68
CA LYS A 48 -4.45 12.75 2.83
C LYS A 48 -4.65 11.26 2.55
N TRP A 49 -3.87 10.69 1.65
CA TRP A 49 -3.95 9.28 1.24
C TRP A 49 -3.08 8.34 2.09
N VAL A 50 -2.10 8.86 2.81
CA VAL A 50 -1.25 8.05 3.71
C VAL A 50 -2.07 7.35 4.80
N ILE A 51 -3.02 8.05 5.43
CA ILE A 51 -3.84 7.48 6.51
C ILE A 51 -4.71 6.31 5.99
N PRO A 52 -5.53 6.46 4.93
CA PRO A 52 -6.33 5.35 4.43
C PRO A 52 -5.48 4.18 3.92
N GLU A 53 -4.30 4.44 3.36
CA GLU A 53 -3.36 3.41 2.94
C GLU A 53 -2.87 2.54 4.11
N ILE A 54 -2.50 3.18 5.23
CA ILE A 54 -2.06 2.49 6.44
C ILE A 54 -3.21 1.64 6.99
N ILE A 55 -4.43 2.18 7.03
CA ILE A 55 -5.61 1.46 7.52
C ILE A 55 -5.90 0.22 6.66
N ALA A 56 -5.90 0.35 5.34
CA ALA A 56 -6.11 -0.76 4.41
C ALA A 56 -5.04 -1.84 4.57
N LEU A 57 -3.76 -1.44 4.69
CA LEU A 57 -2.68 -2.41 4.89
C LEU A 57 -2.75 -3.12 6.25
N LEU A 58 -3.27 -2.50 7.30
CA LEU A 58 -3.39 -3.09 8.63
C LEU A 58 -4.65 -3.95 8.81
N ILE A 59 -5.76 -3.63 8.12
CA ILE A 59 -7.01 -4.38 8.29
C ILE A 59 -6.93 -5.78 7.68
N LEU A 60 -6.27 -5.91 6.52
CA LEU A 60 -6.00 -7.17 5.82
C LEU A 60 -5.36 -8.26 6.70
N PRO A 61 -4.15 -8.05 7.28
CA PRO A 61 -3.46 -9.06 8.09
C PRO A 61 -4.25 -9.41 9.35
N ILE A 62 -4.99 -8.47 9.95
CA ILE A 62 -5.84 -8.74 11.12
C ILE A 62 -6.97 -9.70 10.72
N LEU A 63 -7.62 -9.46 9.58
CA LEU A 63 -8.68 -10.32 9.07
C LEU A 63 -8.16 -11.73 8.67
N LEU A 64 -6.97 -11.79 8.06
CA LEU A 64 -6.30 -13.06 7.72
C LEU A 64 -5.86 -13.84 8.97
N PHE A 65 -5.47 -13.15 10.04
CA PHE A 65 -5.12 -13.76 11.32
C PHE A 65 -6.35 -14.38 12.00
N VAL A 66 -7.48 -13.66 12.05
CA VAL A 66 -8.74 -14.14 12.63
C VAL A 66 -9.27 -15.38 11.90
N THR A 67 -9.05 -15.47 10.59
CA THR A 67 -9.48 -16.62 9.77
C THR A 67 -8.48 -17.78 9.72
N GLY A 68 -7.35 -17.67 10.44
CA GLY A 68 -6.38 -18.77 10.56
C GLY A 68 -5.52 -18.99 9.31
N HIS A 69 -5.44 -18.02 8.39
CA HIS A 69 -4.61 -18.10 7.19
C HIS A 69 -3.17 -17.60 7.47
N TRP A 70 -2.45 -18.33 8.33
CA TRP A 70 -1.12 -17.96 8.82
C TRP A 70 -0.09 -17.72 7.71
N TYR A 71 -0.16 -18.48 6.61
CA TYR A 71 0.75 -18.31 5.47
C TYR A 71 0.55 -16.95 4.76
N LEU A 72 -0.70 -16.56 4.51
CA LEU A 72 -1.03 -15.28 3.88
C LEU A 72 -0.70 -14.11 4.82
N PHE A 73 -0.93 -14.29 6.13
CA PHE A 73 -0.49 -13.32 7.14
C PHE A 73 1.02 -13.12 7.11
N ALA A 74 1.79 -14.21 7.09
CA ALA A 74 3.26 -14.16 7.05
C ALA A 74 3.77 -13.47 5.79
N LEU A 75 3.11 -13.65 4.65
CA LEU A 75 3.45 -12.95 3.42
C LEU A 75 3.29 -11.43 3.57
N ASN A 76 2.24 -10.93 4.25
CA ASN A 76 1.99 -9.48 4.44
C ASN A 76 2.92 -8.81 5.47
N LEU A 77 3.50 -9.57 6.41
CA LEU A 77 4.39 -9.03 7.45
C LEU A 77 5.55 -8.15 6.94
N PRO A 78 6.34 -8.52 5.91
CA PRO A 78 7.42 -7.66 5.41
C PRO A 78 6.93 -6.27 5.00
N MET A 79 5.74 -6.19 4.39
CA MET A 79 5.18 -4.92 3.94
C MET A 79 4.76 -4.03 5.11
N ILE A 80 4.12 -4.62 6.11
CA ILE A 80 3.71 -3.94 7.34
C ILE A 80 4.92 -3.49 8.14
N PHE A 81 5.92 -4.36 8.28
CA PHE A 81 7.16 -4.06 8.99
C PHE A 81 7.91 -2.89 8.33
N TRP A 82 8.03 -2.92 7.01
CA TRP A 82 8.62 -1.82 6.25
C TRP A 82 7.86 -0.50 6.45
N LEU A 83 6.52 -0.54 6.43
CA LEU A 83 5.68 0.64 6.69
C LEU A 83 5.91 1.19 8.12
N ILE A 84 5.97 0.33 9.14
CA ILE A 84 6.21 0.74 10.53
C ILE A 84 7.59 1.39 10.68
N LEU A 85 8.64 0.77 10.12
CA LEU A 85 9.99 1.33 10.15
C LEU A 85 10.05 2.68 9.44
N LYS A 86 9.37 2.82 8.31
CA LYS A 86 9.27 4.08 7.57
C LYS A 86 8.56 5.14 8.39
N TYR A 87 7.43 4.81 9.00
CA TYR A 87 6.68 5.73 9.87
C TYR A 87 7.49 6.18 11.10
N GLN A 88 8.27 5.27 11.70
CA GLN A 88 9.13 5.59 12.85
C GLN A 88 10.37 6.42 12.47
N SER A 89 10.91 6.19 11.27
CA SER A 89 12.09 6.91 10.78
C SER A 89 11.78 8.32 10.29
N THR A 90 10.51 8.64 10.02
CA THR A 90 10.08 10.01 9.69
C THR A 90 10.03 10.87 10.96
N PRO A 91 10.80 11.98 11.03
CA PRO A 91 10.84 12.83 12.22
C PRO A 91 9.47 13.47 12.51
N LYS A 92 9.00 13.29 13.75
CA LYS A 92 7.67 13.71 14.27
C LYS A 92 7.43 15.24 14.30
N GLY A 93 8.37 16.05 13.84
CA GLY A 93 8.26 17.51 13.73
C GLY A 93 7.56 17.99 12.45
N ASN A 94 7.32 17.09 11.49
CA ASN A 94 6.64 17.40 10.24
C ASN A 94 5.13 17.16 10.32
N ILE A 95 4.38 18.08 9.72
CA ILE A 95 2.90 18.07 9.62
C ILE A 95 2.34 16.95 8.70
N GLY A 96 3.20 16.03 8.23
CA GLY A 96 2.83 14.88 7.41
C GLY A 96 4.02 13.97 7.08
N LEU A 97 3.76 12.81 6.46
CA LEU A 97 4.82 11.91 5.96
C LEU A 97 5.68 12.57 4.88
N TYR A 98 5.11 13.56 4.20
CA TYR A 98 5.67 14.28 3.07
C TYR A 98 5.78 15.77 3.40
N ASP A 99 7.00 16.31 3.38
CA ASP A 99 7.28 17.71 3.70
C ASP A 99 7.78 18.46 2.44
N PRO A 100 7.19 19.62 2.09
CA PRO A 100 7.55 20.37 0.89
C PRO A 100 9.03 20.76 0.78
N THR A 101 9.73 20.96 1.90
CA THR A 101 11.16 21.29 1.92
C THR A 101 12.06 20.08 1.64
N GLU A 102 11.68 18.88 2.11
CA GLU A 102 12.43 17.65 1.83
C GLU A 102 12.19 17.10 0.42
N ILE A 103 10.97 17.25 -0.09
CA ILE A 103 10.55 16.71 -1.40
C ILE A 103 11.18 17.42 -2.59
N HIS A 104 11.54 18.71 -2.45
CA HIS A 104 12.19 19.47 -3.52
C HIS A 104 13.63 18.97 -3.81
N ASN A 105 14.22 18.21 -2.89
CA ASN A 105 15.51 17.58 -3.13
C ASN A 105 15.32 16.36 -4.06
N TYR A 106 15.80 16.48 -5.31
CA TYR A 106 15.71 15.44 -6.34
C TYR A 106 16.17 14.05 -5.87
N ARG A 107 17.15 13.98 -4.96
CA ARG A 107 17.62 12.71 -4.39
C ARG A 107 16.58 12.00 -3.53
N ARG A 108 15.84 12.76 -2.70
CA ARG A 108 14.79 12.23 -1.80
C ARG A 108 13.53 11.88 -2.58
N LEU A 109 13.20 12.66 -3.61
CA LEU A 109 12.10 12.37 -4.54
C LEU A 109 12.31 11.01 -5.23
N LYS A 110 13.50 10.76 -5.77
CA LYS A 110 13.84 9.50 -6.44
C LYS A 110 13.82 8.29 -5.48
N GLU A 111 14.23 8.48 -4.23
CA GLU A 111 14.11 7.46 -3.19
C GLU A 111 12.64 7.10 -2.92
N HIS A 112 11.76 8.11 -2.74
CA HIS A 112 10.33 7.88 -2.55
C HIS A 112 9.64 7.25 -3.76
N PHE A 113 10.04 7.63 -4.97
CA PHE A 113 9.54 7.02 -6.20
C PHE A 113 9.92 5.54 -6.28
N ARG A 114 11.19 5.20 -6.02
CA ARG A 114 11.68 3.82 -6.00
C ARG A 114 10.97 2.98 -4.93
N ASP A 115 10.80 3.53 -3.73
CA ASP A 115 10.06 2.89 -2.65
C ASP A 115 8.62 2.57 -3.05
N THR A 116 7.94 3.51 -3.68
CA THR A 116 6.55 3.35 -4.13
C THR A 116 6.44 2.32 -5.27
N LEU A 117 7.44 2.26 -6.16
CA LEU A 117 7.52 1.24 -7.20
C LEU A 117 7.72 -0.17 -6.62
N ILE A 118 8.58 -0.32 -5.61
CA ILE A 118 8.79 -1.61 -4.93
C ILE A 118 7.48 -2.05 -4.26
N LYS A 119 6.80 -1.13 -3.58
CA LYS A 119 5.47 -1.36 -2.99
C LYS A 119 4.43 -1.78 -4.03
N LEU A 120 4.40 -1.10 -5.18
CA LEU A 120 3.50 -1.44 -6.29
C LEU A 120 3.74 -2.88 -6.77
N ALA A 121 4.99 -3.23 -7.06
CA ALA A 121 5.36 -4.56 -7.53
C ALA A 121 4.99 -5.65 -6.52
N TYR A 122 5.22 -5.39 -5.23
CA TYR A 122 4.85 -6.28 -4.15
C TYR A 122 3.33 -6.46 -4.05
N ASN A 123 2.56 -5.38 -4.07
CA ASN A 123 1.09 -5.45 -4.06
C ASN A 123 0.54 -6.20 -5.29
N LEU A 124 1.21 -6.09 -6.44
CA LEU A 124 0.81 -6.79 -7.67
C LEU A 124 1.04 -8.30 -7.55
N LEU A 125 2.17 -8.71 -6.98
CA LEU A 125 2.42 -10.12 -6.68
C LEU A 125 1.40 -10.68 -5.69
N MET A 126 1.11 -9.95 -4.62
CA MET A 126 0.11 -10.35 -3.63
C MET A 126 -1.29 -10.45 -4.23
N PHE A 127 -1.66 -9.54 -5.13
CA PHE A 127 -2.93 -9.60 -5.87
C PHE A 127 -3.06 -10.91 -6.67
N CYS A 128 -2.01 -11.34 -7.38
CA CYS A 128 -1.99 -12.62 -8.09
C CYS A 128 -2.16 -13.82 -7.14
N VAL A 129 -1.51 -13.78 -5.98
CA VAL A 129 -1.65 -14.84 -4.95
C VAL A 129 -3.07 -14.90 -4.41
N TYR A 130 -3.69 -13.76 -4.08
CA TYR A 130 -5.08 -13.73 -3.61
C TYR A 130 -6.07 -14.21 -4.68
N LEU A 131 -5.80 -13.90 -5.95
CA LEU A 131 -6.62 -14.35 -7.08
C LEU A 131 -6.58 -15.88 -7.18
N TYR A 132 -5.38 -16.47 -7.07
CA TYR A 132 -5.22 -17.92 -7.04
C TYR A 132 -5.97 -18.55 -5.85
N CYS A 133 -5.84 -17.99 -4.63
CA CYS A 133 -6.56 -18.48 -3.45
C CYS A 133 -8.09 -18.41 -3.63
N LEU A 134 -8.61 -17.33 -4.24
CA LEU A 134 -10.04 -17.21 -4.54
C LEU A 134 -10.51 -18.31 -5.49
N ILE A 135 -9.76 -18.57 -6.58
CA ILE A 135 -10.13 -19.62 -7.56
C ILE A 135 -10.20 -20.99 -6.89
N ILE A 136 -9.19 -21.35 -6.09
CA ILE A 136 -9.19 -22.63 -5.36
C ILE A 136 -10.36 -22.72 -4.38
N SER A 137 -10.65 -21.63 -3.66
CA SER A 137 -11.80 -21.58 -2.75
C SER A 137 -13.12 -21.80 -3.50
N LEU A 138 -13.30 -21.18 -4.67
CA LEU A 138 -14.49 -21.35 -5.51
C LEU A 138 -14.62 -22.76 -6.08
N LEU A 139 -13.53 -23.34 -6.59
CA LEU A 139 -13.52 -24.70 -7.14
C LEU A 139 -13.79 -25.76 -6.07
N THR A 140 -13.37 -25.52 -4.83
CA THR A 140 -13.59 -26.45 -3.71
C THR A 140 -15.00 -26.35 -3.13
N ASN A 141 -15.68 -25.21 -3.31
CA ASN A 141 -17.03 -24.96 -2.82
C ASN A 141 -18.15 -25.42 -3.77
N ASN A 142 -17.78 -25.79 -5.00
CA ASN A 142 -18.68 -26.28 -6.05
C ASN A 142 -18.55 -27.81 -6.16
#